data_AF-A0AA92CI96-F1
#
_entry.id   AF-A0AA92CI96-F1
#
_cell.length_a   1.000
_cell.length_b   1.000
_cell.length_c   1.000
_cell.angle_alpha   90.00
_cell.angle_beta   90.00
_cell.angle_gamma   90.00
#
_symmetry.space_group_name_H-M   'P 1'
#
loop_
_entity.id
_entity.type
_entity.pdbx_description
1 polymer ?
#
loop_
_entity_poly.entity_id
_entity_poly.type
_entity_poly.pdbx_seq_one_letter_code
_entity_poly.pdbx_strand_id
1 'polypeptide(L)'
;MRFVTAGLCLAFSAAPAFAGLEICNDAGRSLSVAIGYADGDTWVSKGWWNIDAGDCKTPLGGDLKNRYYYYRANSSGSAFASGDFTFCTTSQAFTISGDSECAARGYESTGFRKLDTGKTAKQFTLTLVDNSTSKSETTPKPAPPPPAPAPATGPAPAGTYGEPYSNMANLQDCTYEGARTCSFHADGTKFYVSDDGRTPQFVFAIMEKLDPGTPIEVQGDLEAIYDRSADVVLRDITIRPWTNADSILNRMQGSWYSVDDPNSQFNILGSERDNTYDGAITGRDYISVSDWCDSFQGAGPYLYAREEETGESYCYAIDSMSDFEMTLMYLPGGNFLSYRKLD
;
A
#
# COMPACT_ATOMS: atom_id res chain seq x y z
N MET A 1 -17.31 -65.92 22.19
CA MET A 1 -17.39 -64.44 22.20
C MET A 1 -17.08 -63.92 20.79
N ARG A 2 -18.05 -63.37 20.06
CA ARG A 2 -17.80 -62.64 18.80
C ARG A 2 -18.34 -61.22 19.01
N PHE A 3 -17.45 -60.23 19.10
CA PHE A 3 -17.83 -58.83 19.23
C PHE A 3 -18.19 -58.28 17.84
N VAL A 4 -19.40 -57.76 17.69
CA VAL A 4 -19.85 -57.01 16.52
C VAL A 4 -19.75 -55.53 16.87
N THR A 5 -18.79 -54.83 16.27
CA THR A 5 -18.61 -53.39 16.44
C THR A 5 -19.43 -52.67 15.37
N ALA A 6 -20.50 -51.99 15.77
CA ALA A 6 -21.30 -51.14 14.90
C ALA A 6 -20.58 -49.81 14.67
N GLY A 7 -20.16 -49.55 13.42
CA GLY A 7 -19.54 -48.29 13.01
C GLY A 7 -20.59 -47.21 12.81
N LEU A 8 -20.59 -46.19 13.68
CA LEU A 8 -21.40 -44.99 13.57
C LEU A 8 -20.85 -44.11 12.43
N CYS A 9 -21.55 -44.07 11.30
CA CYS A 9 -21.25 -43.15 10.20
C CYS A 9 -21.73 -41.74 10.52
N LEU A 10 -20.80 -40.85 10.89
CA LEU A 10 -21.00 -39.41 10.94
C LEU A 10 -20.98 -38.86 9.50
N ALA A 11 -22.16 -38.51 8.98
CA ALA A 11 -22.28 -37.78 7.72
C ALA A 11 -21.89 -36.32 7.95
N PHE A 12 -20.69 -35.94 7.53
CA PHE A 12 -20.29 -34.54 7.41
C PHE A 12 -21.00 -33.91 6.21
N SER A 13 -21.96 -33.02 6.46
CA SER A 13 -22.50 -32.11 5.44
C SER A 13 -21.43 -31.08 5.08
N ALA A 14 -20.79 -31.26 3.92
CA ALA A 14 -19.88 -30.27 3.35
C ALA A 14 -20.69 -29.03 2.95
N ALA A 15 -20.40 -27.89 3.56
CA ALA A 15 -20.92 -26.61 3.11
C ALA A 15 -20.44 -26.33 1.68
N PRO A 16 -21.26 -25.73 0.80
CA PRO A 16 -20.84 -25.38 -0.54
C PRO A 16 -19.65 -24.42 -0.46
N ALA A 17 -18.50 -24.84 -0.98
CA ALA A 17 -17.35 -23.96 -1.13
C ALA A 17 -17.65 -22.99 -2.28
N PHE A 18 -17.97 -21.74 -1.95
CA PHE A 18 -18.04 -20.66 -2.93
C PHE A 18 -16.62 -20.32 -3.40
N ALA A 19 -16.22 -20.93 -4.52
CA ALA A 19 -14.96 -20.60 -5.20
C ALA A 19 -15.21 -19.44 -6.18
N GLY A 20 -14.44 -18.36 -6.08
CA GLY A 20 -14.56 -17.21 -6.97
C GLY A 20 -14.17 -15.86 -6.38
N LEU A 21 -14.24 -14.82 -7.22
CA LEU A 21 -14.14 -13.42 -6.81
C LEU A 21 -15.56 -12.90 -6.59
N GLU A 22 -15.91 -12.65 -5.34
CA GLU A 22 -17.14 -11.99 -4.93
C GLU A 22 -16.91 -10.50 -4.72
N ILE A 23 -17.88 -9.68 -5.09
CA ILE A 23 -17.89 -8.25 -4.88
C ILE A 23 -19.18 -7.89 -4.14
N CYS A 24 -19.03 -7.35 -2.94
CA CYS A 24 -20.11 -6.87 -2.09
C CYS A 24 -20.22 -5.36 -2.17
N ASN A 25 -21.43 -4.84 -2.18
CA ASN A 25 -21.72 -3.41 -2.23
C ASN A 25 -22.28 -2.93 -0.88
N ASP A 26 -21.46 -2.27 -0.09
CA ASP A 26 -21.80 -1.61 1.17
C ASP A 26 -21.75 -0.07 1.03
N ALA A 27 -21.98 0.43 -0.19
CA ALA A 27 -21.92 1.85 -0.52
C ALA A 27 -23.25 2.60 -0.32
N GLY A 28 -24.28 1.96 0.22
CA GLY A 28 -25.60 2.57 0.41
C GLY A 28 -26.34 2.99 -0.87
N ARG A 29 -25.79 2.71 -2.05
CA ARG A 29 -26.37 3.01 -3.38
C ARG A 29 -26.03 1.91 -4.38
N SER A 30 -26.82 1.71 -5.43
CA SER A 30 -26.52 0.69 -6.45
C SER A 30 -25.24 1.04 -7.22
N LEU A 31 -24.41 0.02 -7.45
CA LEU A 31 -23.14 0.12 -8.17
C LEU A 31 -23.16 -0.77 -9.43
N SER A 32 -22.58 -0.26 -10.52
CA SER A 32 -22.27 -1.05 -11.71
C SER A 32 -20.79 -1.38 -11.71
N VAL A 33 -20.45 -2.67 -11.66
CA VAL A 33 -19.07 -3.15 -11.50
C VAL A 33 -18.57 -3.84 -12.75
N ALA A 34 -17.31 -3.63 -13.08
CA ALA A 34 -16.55 -4.35 -14.09
C ALA A 34 -15.25 -4.88 -13.47
N ILE A 35 -14.72 -5.96 -14.03
CA ILE A 35 -13.47 -6.59 -13.62
C ILE A 35 -12.53 -6.80 -14.81
N GLY A 36 -11.22 -6.70 -14.57
CA GLY A 36 -10.15 -6.99 -15.49
C GLY A 36 -9.21 -8.05 -14.90
N TYR A 37 -8.68 -8.96 -15.72
CA TYR A 37 -7.75 -10.00 -15.27
C TYR A 37 -6.94 -10.56 -16.44
N ALA A 38 -5.81 -11.21 -16.14
CA ALA A 38 -5.01 -11.92 -17.14
C ALA A 38 -5.61 -13.30 -17.43
N ASP A 39 -5.75 -13.66 -18.71
CA ASP A 39 -6.09 -14.99 -19.18
C ASP A 39 -4.99 -15.47 -20.14
N GLY A 40 -4.00 -16.18 -19.58
CA GLY A 40 -2.73 -16.44 -20.26
C GLY A 40 -1.98 -15.13 -20.52
N ASP A 41 -1.58 -14.91 -21.78
CA ASP A 41 -0.88 -13.69 -22.21
C ASP A 41 -1.83 -12.55 -22.64
N THR A 42 -3.15 -12.74 -22.46
CA THR A 42 -4.17 -11.77 -22.88
C THR A 42 -4.90 -11.17 -21.69
N TRP A 43 -5.01 -9.84 -21.66
CA TRP A 43 -5.87 -9.15 -20.71
C TRP A 43 -7.35 -9.28 -21.10
N VAL A 44 -8.22 -9.57 -20.14
CA VAL A 44 -9.66 -9.70 -20.35
C VAL A 44 -10.40 -8.79 -19.38
N SER A 45 -11.35 -8.01 -19.89
CA SER A 45 -12.30 -7.23 -19.09
C SER A 45 -13.73 -7.72 -19.27
N LYS A 46 -14.52 -7.67 -18.20
CA LYS A 46 -15.93 -8.07 -18.18
C LYS A 46 -16.74 -7.11 -17.32
N GLY A 47 -18.00 -6.92 -17.64
CA GLY A 47 -18.92 -6.01 -16.94
C GLY A 47 -20.26 -5.95 -17.67
N TRP A 48 -21.23 -5.13 -17.31
CA TRP A 48 -21.40 -4.53 -16.00
C TRP A 48 -22.29 -5.44 -15.17
N TRP A 49 -21.88 -5.71 -13.93
CA TRP A 49 -22.78 -6.29 -12.92
C TRP A 49 -23.38 -5.16 -12.11
N ASN A 50 -24.71 -5.10 -12.07
CA ASN A 50 -25.39 -4.20 -11.15
C ASN A 50 -25.55 -4.91 -9.80
N ILE A 51 -25.04 -4.26 -8.76
CA ILE A 51 -25.08 -4.73 -7.38
C ILE A 51 -25.82 -3.67 -6.58
N ASP A 52 -26.99 -4.03 -6.05
CA ASP A 52 -27.75 -3.13 -5.20
C ASP A 52 -27.05 -2.92 -3.85
N ALA A 53 -27.44 -1.87 -3.11
CA ALA A 53 -26.88 -1.60 -1.80
C ALA A 53 -27.17 -2.78 -0.84
N GLY A 54 -26.14 -3.29 -0.19
CA GLY A 54 -26.18 -4.45 0.70
C GLY A 54 -26.03 -5.82 0.01
N ASP A 55 -26.02 -5.87 -1.32
CA ASP A 55 -25.92 -7.12 -2.08
C ASP A 55 -24.47 -7.48 -2.45
N CYS A 56 -24.25 -8.76 -2.75
CA CYS A 56 -23.00 -9.26 -3.34
C CYS A 56 -23.28 -9.96 -4.68
N LYS A 57 -22.31 -9.90 -5.60
CA LYS A 57 -22.27 -10.70 -6.84
C LYS A 57 -20.92 -11.37 -6.99
N THR A 58 -20.87 -12.46 -7.77
CA THR A 58 -19.63 -13.19 -8.06
C THR A 58 -19.28 -13.08 -9.56
N PRO A 59 -18.57 -12.01 -10.00
CA PRO A 59 -18.18 -11.84 -11.39
C PRO A 59 -17.29 -12.94 -11.97
N LEU A 60 -16.47 -13.59 -11.13
CA LEU A 60 -15.66 -14.75 -11.50
C LEU A 60 -15.99 -15.91 -10.61
N GLY A 61 -16.60 -16.95 -11.18
CA GLY A 61 -16.79 -18.23 -10.49
C GLY A 61 -15.60 -19.17 -10.68
N GLY A 62 -15.43 -20.10 -9.74
CA GLY A 62 -14.36 -21.08 -9.74
C GLY A 62 -13.08 -20.57 -9.08
N ASP A 63 -12.10 -21.47 -8.91
CA ASP A 63 -10.82 -21.14 -8.30
C ASP A 63 -10.14 -19.98 -9.04
N LEU A 64 -9.77 -18.94 -8.29
CA LEU A 64 -8.97 -17.84 -8.78
C LEU A 64 -7.61 -18.35 -9.28
N LYS A 65 -7.24 -17.92 -10.49
CA LYS A 65 -6.03 -18.37 -11.19
C LYS A 65 -4.88 -17.35 -11.11
N ASN A 66 -5.23 -16.08 -10.90
CA ASN A 66 -4.29 -14.98 -10.81
C ASN A 66 -4.17 -14.47 -9.38
N ARG A 67 -3.04 -13.86 -9.08
CA ARG A 67 -2.86 -13.04 -7.87
C ARG A 67 -3.51 -11.66 -8.02
N TYR A 68 -3.44 -11.09 -9.21
CA TYR A 68 -3.94 -9.73 -9.46
C TYR A 68 -5.19 -9.79 -10.33
N TYR A 69 -6.22 -9.13 -9.84
CA TYR A 69 -7.42 -8.76 -10.57
C TYR A 69 -7.51 -7.23 -10.57
N TYR A 70 -8.39 -6.70 -11.39
CA TYR A 70 -8.59 -5.27 -11.52
C TYR A 70 -10.09 -5.04 -11.49
N TYR A 71 -10.56 -3.96 -10.89
CA TYR A 71 -11.99 -3.67 -10.82
C TYR A 71 -12.27 -2.20 -11.05
N ARG A 72 -13.46 -1.94 -11.55
CA ARG A 72 -14.03 -0.61 -11.68
C ARG A 72 -15.46 -0.65 -11.18
N ALA A 73 -15.87 0.36 -10.41
CA ALA A 73 -17.25 0.54 -10.03
C ALA A 73 -17.72 1.92 -10.47
N ASN A 74 -18.95 2.01 -10.95
CA ASN A 74 -19.64 3.25 -11.27
C ASN A 74 -20.91 3.37 -10.43
N SER A 75 -21.30 4.59 -10.08
CA SER A 75 -22.62 4.89 -9.50
C SER A 75 -23.29 5.97 -10.32
N SER A 76 -24.52 5.71 -10.79
CA SER A 76 -25.30 6.66 -11.61
C SER A 76 -24.55 7.23 -12.83
N GLY A 77 -23.70 6.41 -13.47
CA GLY A 77 -22.92 6.81 -14.65
C GLY A 77 -21.58 7.51 -14.35
N SER A 78 -21.30 7.84 -13.09
CA SER A 78 -20.01 8.40 -12.66
C SER A 78 -19.09 7.34 -12.06
N ALA A 79 -17.78 7.55 -12.14
CA ALA A 79 -16.81 6.67 -11.50
C ALA A 79 -16.99 6.68 -9.97
N PHE A 80 -17.18 5.50 -9.38
CA PHE A 80 -17.24 5.29 -7.93
C PHE A 80 -15.93 4.71 -7.40
N ALA A 81 -15.31 3.80 -8.16
CA ALA A 81 -13.96 3.32 -7.93
C ALA A 81 -13.24 3.15 -9.28
N SER A 82 -12.11 3.82 -9.45
CA SER A 82 -11.25 3.75 -10.63
C SER A 82 -9.77 3.75 -10.21
N GLY A 83 -8.88 3.40 -11.14
CA GLY A 83 -7.43 3.44 -10.96
C GLY A 83 -6.73 3.51 -12.31
N ASP A 84 -5.40 3.39 -12.31
CA ASP A 84 -4.58 3.74 -13.48
C ASP A 84 -4.48 2.63 -14.55
N PHE A 85 -4.90 1.40 -14.21
CA PHE A 85 -4.85 0.28 -15.15
C PHE A 85 -6.00 0.36 -16.14
N THR A 86 -5.67 0.54 -17.41
CA THR A 86 -6.66 0.78 -18.44
C THR A 86 -7.16 -0.52 -19.04
N PHE A 87 -8.47 -0.67 -19.16
CA PHE A 87 -9.12 -1.74 -19.91
C PHE A 87 -10.19 -1.18 -20.85
N CYS A 88 -10.46 -1.92 -21.92
CA CYS A 88 -11.56 -1.62 -22.84
C CYS A 88 -12.91 -1.98 -22.21
N THR A 89 -13.91 -1.10 -22.34
CA THR A 89 -15.28 -1.34 -21.85
C THR A 89 -16.34 -0.84 -22.85
N THR A 90 -17.61 -1.19 -22.60
CA THR A 90 -18.78 -0.63 -23.31
C THR A 90 -19.85 -0.20 -22.31
N SER A 91 -20.86 0.53 -22.75
CA SER A 91 -22.00 0.93 -21.90
C SER A 91 -22.98 -0.22 -21.56
N GLN A 92 -22.94 -1.34 -22.29
CA GLN A 92 -23.78 -2.53 -22.07
C GLN A 92 -22.97 -3.64 -21.39
N ALA A 93 -23.60 -4.77 -21.04
CA ALA A 93 -22.87 -5.94 -20.57
C ALA A 93 -21.92 -6.49 -21.65
N PHE A 94 -20.69 -6.84 -21.28
CA PHE A 94 -19.57 -7.13 -22.17
C PHE A 94 -18.60 -8.18 -21.60
N THR A 95 -17.83 -8.75 -22.51
CA THR A 95 -16.58 -9.46 -22.26
C THR A 95 -15.65 -9.11 -23.42
N ILE A 96 -14.50 -8.50 -23.14
CA ILE A 96 -13.55 -8.04 -24.15
C ILE A 96 -12.19 -8.65 -23.85
N SER A 97 -11.58 -9.25 -24.87
CA SER A 97 -10.18 -9.71 -24.84
C SER A 97 -9.29 -8.63 -25.46
N GLY A 98 -8.17 -8.31 -24.81
CA GLY A 98 -7.24 -7.24 -25.16
C GLY A 98 -7.63 -5.88 -24.54
N ASP A 99 -6.64 -5.22 -23.94
CA ASP A 99 -6.72 -3.95 -23.22
C ASP A 99 -6.18 -2.75 -24.03
N SER A 100 -5.60 -2.99 -25.19
CA SER A 100 -5.04 -1.95 -26.08
C SER A 100 -5.97 -1.57 -27.24
N GLU A 101 -5.69 -0.40 -27.83
CA GLU A 101 -6.38 0.15 -29.02
C GLU A 101 -7.91 0.22 -28.86
N CYS A 102 -8.41 0.45 -27.64
CA CYS A 102 -9.84 0.39 -27.32
C CYS A 102 -10.67 1.27 -28.27
N ALA A 103 -10.26 2.52 -28.48
CA ALA A 103 -10.98 3.46 -29.33
C ALA A 103 -11.03 3.01 -30.81
N ALA A 104 -9.91 2.52 -31.35
CA ALA A 104 -9.86 2.00 -32.73
C ALA A 104 -10.74 0.74 -32.91
N ARG A 105 -10.99 0.02 -31.82
CA ARG A 105 -11.85 -1.17 -31.76
C ARG A 105 -13.32 -0.85 -31.41
N GLY A 106 -13.66 0.43 -31.24
CA GLY A 106 -15.03 0.88 -30.92
C GLY A 106 -15.41 0.74 -29.44
N TYR A 107 -14.43 0.63 -28.55
CA TYR A 107 -14.60 0.54 -27.10
C TYR A 107 -14.16 1.82 -26.39
N GLU A 108 -14.60 1.97 -25.14
CA GLU A 108 -14.14 3.03 -24.24
C GLU A 108 -12.89 2.59 -23.48
N SER A 109 -11.94 3.51 -23.32
CA SER A 109 -10.73 3.31 -22.52
C SER A 109 -11.00 3.75 -21.10
N THR A 110 -11.05 2.83 -20.15
CA THR A 110 -11.47 3.13 -18.77
C THR A 110 -10.49 2.58 -17.73
N GLY A 111 -10.24 3.36 -16.69
CA GLY A 111 -9.32 3.01 -15.61
C GLY A 111 -9.95 2.10 -14.54
N PHE A 112 -9.19 1.08 -14.13
CA PHE A 112 -9.50 0.06 -13.13
C PHE A 112 -8.49 0.12 -11.99
N ARG A 113 -8.96 -0.12 -10.77
CA ARG A 113 -8.13 -0.25 -9.57
C ARG A 113 -7.62 -1.68 -9.45
N LYS A 114 -6.35 -1.85 -9.13
CA LYS A 114 -5.75 -3.16 -8.88
C LYS A 114 -6.27 -3.76 -7.57
N LEU A 115 -6.53 -5.07 -7.60
CA LEU A 115 -6.91 -5.93 -6.48
C LEU A 115 -5.89 -7.07 -6.37
N ASP A 116 -5.18 -7.15 -5.26
CA ASP A 116 -4.29 -8.28 -4.96
C ASP A 116 -5.04 -9.29 -4.10
N THR A 117 -5.35 -10.45 -4.68
CA THR A 117 -6.00 -11.55 -3.96
C THR A 117 -4.99 -12.44 -3.25
N GLY A 118 -3.68 -12.25 -3.45
CA GLY A 118 -2.62 -13.10 -2.92
C GLY A 118 -2.23 -14.24 -3.87
N LYS A 119 -1.03 -14.80 -3.67
CA LYS A 119 -0.39 -15.76 -4.60
C LYS A 119 -1.14 -17.08 -4.77
N THR A 120 -1.91 -17.50 -3.77
CA THR A 120 -2.54 -18.83 -3.71
C THR A 120 -4.03 -18.77 -3.41
N ALA A 121 -4.63 -17.58 -3.44
CA ALA A 121 -6.05 -17.45 -3.16
C ALA A 121 -6.85 -18.15 -4.25
N LYS A 122 -7.81 -18.97 -3.82
CA LYS A 122 -8.78 -19.64 -4.69
C LYS A 122 -10.13 -18.91 -4.70
N GLN A 123 -10.37 -18.06 -3.71
CA GLN A 123 -11.56 -17.25 -3.56
C GLN A 123 -11.18 -15.94 -2.87
N PHE A 124 -11.93 -14.87 -3.14
CA PHE A 124 -11.71 -13.56 -2.54
C PHE A 124 -13.01 -12.75 -2.54
N THR A 125 -13.27 -11.98 -1.49
CA THR A 125 -14.42 -11.06 -1.41
C THR A 125 -13.92 -9.62 -1.31
N LEU A 126 -14.32 -8.78 -2.26
CA LEU A 126 -14.08 -7.34 -2.27
C LEU A 126 -15.35 -6.60 -1.81
N THR A 127 -15.27 -5.76 -0.78
CA THR A 127 -16.40 -4.92 -0.35
C THR A 127 -16.19 -3.46 -0.77
N LEU A 128 -17.18 -2.88 -1.45
CA LEU A 128 -17.20 -1.50 -1.94
C LEU A 128 -18.02 -0.64 -0.97
N VAL A 129 -17.45 0.45 -0.43
CA VAL A 129 -18.11 1.36 0.52
C VAL A 129 -18.11 2.80 0.01
N ASP A 130 -19.09 3.60 0.41
CA ASP A 130 -19.28 4.99 -0.02
C ASP A 130 -18.70 5.98 0.98
N ASN A 131 -17.64 6.68 0.56
CA ASN A 131 -16.98 7.68 1.38
C ASN A 131 -17.51 9.11 1.13
N SER A 132 -18.62 9.29 0.39
CA SER A 132 -19.13 10.61 -0.03
C SER A 132 -20.23 11.24 0.85
N THR A 133 -20.64 10.62 1.96
CA THR A 133 -21.74 11.12 2.81
C THR A 133 -21.36 11.43 4.25
N SER A 134 -20.31 12.24 4.45
CA SER A 134 -20.07 12.93 5.72
C SER A 134 -20.30 14.43 5.56
N LYS A 135 -21.57 14.86 5.54
CA LYS A 135 -22.00 16.18 6.09
C LYS A 135 -23.52 16.37 6.10
N SER A 136 -23.99 16.83 7.27
CA SER A 136 -25.26 17.49 7.59
C SER A 136 -26.41 16.59 8.10
N GLU A 137 -26.61 16.59 9.41
CA GLU A 137 -27.97 16.60 9.94
C GLU A 137 -28.10 17.61 11.10
N THR A 138 -28.92 18.63 10.84
CA THR A 138 -29.47 19.58 11.80
C THR A 138 -30.58 18.89 12.60
N THR A 139 -30.59 19.06 13.91
CA THR A 139 -31.56 18.48 14.85
C THR A 139 -32.98 19.05 14.69
N PRO A 140 -34.03 18.27 15.06
CA PRO A 140 -34.75 18.56 16.30
C PRO A 140 -35.22 17.34 17.14
N LYS A 141 -34.89 17.38 18.46
CA LYS A 141 -35.52 16.90 19.74
C LYS A 141 -36.61 15.77 19.78
N PRO A 142 -36.80 15.07 20.92
CA PRO A 142 -36.21 13.76 21.27
C PRO A 142 -37.26 12.66 21.60
N ALA A 143 -36.94 11.40 21.31
CA ALA A 143 -37.51 10.24 22.01
C ALA A 143 -36.52 9.76 23.09
N PRO A 144 -36.97 9.09 24.17
CA PRO A 144 -36.14 8.78 25.34
C PRO A 144 -34.92 7.91 24.97
N PRO A 145 -33.75 8.13 25.61
CA PRO A 145 -32.53 7.44 25.22
C PRO A 145 -32.62 5.94 25.55
N PRO A 146 -32.33 5.03 24.59
CA PRO A 146 -31.85 3.71 24.93
C PRO A 146 -30.57 3.82 25.75
N PRO A 147 -30.27 2.84 26.63
CA PRO A 147 -29.04 2.85 27.43
C PRO A 147 -27.83 3.04 26.52
N ALA A 148 -26.94 3.95 26.94
CA ALA A 148 -25.76 4.33 26.19
C ALA A 148 -25.02 3.09 25.65
N PRO A 149 -24.70 3.03 24.34
CA PRO A 149 -23.69 2.11 23.87
C PRO A 149 -22.42 2.35 24.66
N ALA A 150 -21.80 1.27 25.13
CA ALA A 150 -20.45 1.32 25.68
C ALA A 150 -19.52 2.07 24.71
N PRO A 151 -18.51 2.81 25.22
CA PRO A 151 -17.56 3.50 24.36
C PRO A 151 -16.98 2.50 23.34
N ALA A 152 -17.02 2.87 22.06
CA ALA A 152 -16.48 2.06 20.98
C ALA A 152 -14.99 1.83 21.25
N THR A 153 -14.64 0.61 21.66
CA THR A 153 -13.27 0.16 21.91
C THR A 153 -12.52 -0.21 20.62
N GLY A 154 -13.09 0.11 19.46
CA GLY A 154 -12.44 -0.04 18.17
C GLY A 154 -11.67 1.22 17.79
N PRO A 155 -10.66 1.10 16.91
CA PRO A 155 -10.11 2.27 16.23
C PRO A 155 -11.24 3.11 15.62
N ALA A 156 -11.07 4.43 15.56
CA ALA A 156 -12.07 5.30 14.94
C ALA A 156 -12.36 4.87 13.47
N PRO A 157 -13.42 5.36 12.81
CA PRO A 157 -13.60 5.11 11.37
C PRO A 157 -12.57 5.85 10.50
N ALA A 158 -12.29 5.36 9.29
CA ALA A 158 -11.49 6.08 8.30
C ALA A 158 -12.04 7.48 8.03
N GLY A 159 -11.16 8.47 7.89
CA GLY A 159 -11.51 9.87 7.67
C GLY A 159 -11.92 10.65 8.93
N THR A 160 -11.74 10.07 10.12
CA THR A 160 -12.10 10.74 11.38
C THR A 160 -11.15 11.89 11.70
N TYR A 161 -9.86 11.72 11.41
CA TYR A 161 -8.82 12.66 11.81
C TYR A 161 -8.12 13.36 10.63
N GLY A 162 -8.59 13.13 9.41
CA GLY A 162 -7.94 13.63 8.21
C GLY A 162 -8.39 12.89 6.95
N GLU A 163 -7.58 12.95 5.89
CA GLU A 163 -7.85 12.22 4.65
C GLU A 163 -7.47 10.74 4.81
N PRO A 164 -8.33 9.76 4.44
CA PRO A 164 -7.97 8.35 4.53
C PRO A 164 -6.68 8.05 3.77
N TYR A 165 -5.71 7.47 4.48
CA TYR A 165 -4.37 7.19 3.98
C TYR A 165 -4.03 5.72 4.13
N SER A 166 -3.45 5.14 3.08
CA SER A 166 -2.86 3.82 3.14
C SER A 166 -1.72 3.73 2.13
N ASN A 167 -0.59 3.20 2.57
CA ASN A 167 0.58 3.06 1.71
C ASN A 167 1.50 1.94 2.21
N MET A 168 2.39 1.49 1.33
CA MET A 168 3.56 0.72 1.70
C MET A 168 4.64 1.67 2.21
N ALA A 169 5.31 1.28 3.28
CA ALA A 169 6.33 2.09 3.91
C ALA A 169 7.48 1.23 4.45
N ASN A 170 8.52 1.90 4.92
CA ASN A 170 9.57 1.33 5.73
C ASN A 170 9.57 2.06 7.08
N LEU A 171 9.44 1.31 8.17
CA LEU A 171 9.52 1.87 9.51
C LEU A 171 10.87 2.56 9.71
N GLN A 172 10.92 3.66 10.46
CA GLN A 172 12.17 4.31 10.82
C GLN A 172 12.50 4.10 12.30
N ASP A 173 11.79 4.77 13.21
CA ASP A 173 12.09 4.72 14.64
C ASP A 173 10.90 5.14 15.52
N CYS A 174 11.06 5.01 16.83
CA CYS A 174 10.19 5.63 17.83
C CYS A 174 11.06 6.39 18.83
N THR A 175 10.71 7.65 19.09
CA THR A 175 11.42 8.52 20.03
C THR A 175 10.51 8.90 21.21
N TYR A 176 11.15 9.25 22.32
CA TYR A 176 10.51 9.60 23.59
C TYR A 176 10.93 10.98 24.10
N GLU A 177 11.50 11.81 23.22
CA GLU A 177 11.85 13.19 23.53
C GLU A 177 10.58 14.05 23.53
N GLY A 178 9.85 14.01 24.65
CA GLY A 178 8.53 14.64 24.78
C GLY A 178 7.41 13.61 24.72
N ALA A 179 6.40 13.84 23.86
CA ALA A 179 5.37 12.84 23.60
C ALA A 179 5.94 11.72 22.74
N ARG A 180 5.60 10.46 23.07
CA ARG A 180 6.01 9.30 22.27
C ARG A 180 5.60 9.53 20.81
N THR A 181 6.57 9.45 19.91
CA THR A 181 6.34 9.65 18.48
C THR A 181 7.10 8.59 17.69
N CYS A 182 6.41 7.89 16.79
CA CYS A 182 7.04 6.96 15.86
C CYS A 182 7.07 7.54 14.46
N SER A 183 8.02 7.11 13.64
CA SER A 183 8.18 7.59 12.26
C SER A 183 8.41 6.48 11.25
N PHE A 184 8.03 6.74 10.00
CA PHE A 184 8.26 5.85 8.87
C PHE A 184 8.43 6.64 7.58
N HIS A 185 9.00 6.02 6.55
CA HIS A 185 9.17 6.62 5.23
C HIS A 185 8.31 5.94 4.18
N ALA A 186 7.65 6.73 3.34
CA ALA A 186 6.95 6.28 2.15
C ALA A 186 7.12 7.32 1.04
N ASP A 187 7.46 6.88 -0.17
CA ASP A 187 7.59 7.73 -1.36
C ASP A 187 8.47 8.98 -1.15
N GLY A 188 9.58 8.84 -0.40
CA GLY A 188 10.51 9.94 -0.11
C GLY A 188 9.98 11.00 0.87
N THR A 189 8.90 10.69 1.60
CA THR A 189 8.31 11.55 2.64
C THR A 189 8.39 10.86 4.00
N LYS A 190 8.78 11.61 5.03
CA LYS A 190 8.80 11.14 6.42
C LYS A 190 7.45 11.37 7.10
N PHE A 191 6.86 10.33 7.65
CA PHE A 191 5.59 10.41 8.37
C PHE A 191 5.82 10.29 9.88
N TYR A 192 5.05 11.05 10.65
CA TYR A 192 5.06 11.03 12.11
C TYR A 192 3.73 10.55 12.66
N VAL A 193 3.81 9.70 13.69
CA VAL A 193 2.68 9.14 14.43
C VAL A 193 2.85 9.52 15.89
N SER A 194 2.09 10.49 16.37
CA SER A 194 2.17 10.97 17.75
C SER A 194 1.19 10.25 18.68
N ASP A 195 1.64 9.97 19.90
CA ASP A 195 0.82 9.35 20.94
C ASP A 195 0.03 10.40 21.72
N ASP A 196 -1.07 10.84 21.13
CA ASP A 196 -2.02 11.80 21.71
C ASP A 196 -3.39 11.16 22.04
N GLY A 197 -3.44 9.82 21.99
CA GLY A 197 -4.64 9.03 22.26
C GLY A 197 -5.51 8.73 21.04
N ARG A 198 -5.18 9.24 19.84
CA ARG A 198 -5.95 8.96 18.61
C ARG A 198 -5.51 7.68 17.90
N THR A 199 -4.21 7.41 17.87
CA THR A 199 -3.66 6.16 17.34
C THR A 199 -3.81 5.03 18.39
N PRO A 200 -4.35 3.84 18.03
CA PRO A 200 -4.48 2.74 18.97
C PRO A 200 -3.14 2.29 19.55
N GLN A 201 -3.11 1.99 20.85
CA GLN A 201 -1.89 1.62 21.57
C GLN A 201 -1.18 0.37 21.02
N PHE A 202 -1.92 -0.55 20.39
CA PHE A 202 -1.33 -1.73 19.77
C PHE A 202 -0.47 -1.37 18.55
N VAL A 203 -0.78 -0.27 17.83
CA VAL A 203 0.01 0.21 16.70
C VAL A 203 1.39 0.63 17.18
N PHE A 204 1.46 1.45 18.22
CA PHE A 204 2.73 1.81 18.85
C PHE A 204 3.49 0.58 19.36
N ALA A 205 2.80 -0.34 20.03
CA ALA A 205 3.43 -1.56 20.54
C ALA A 205 3.99 -2.48 19.44
N ILE A 206 3.48 -2.38 18.20
CA ILE A 206 4.06 -3.02 17.02
C ILE A 206 5.26 -2.21 16.56
N MET A 207 5.10 -0.91 16.27
CA MET A 207 6.17 -0.05 15.76
C MET A 207 7.43 -0.07 16.65
N GLU A 208 7.28 -0.02 17.97
CA GLU A 208 8.40 -0.05 18.93
C GLU A 208 9.21 -1.36 18.92
N LYS A 209 8.67 -2.44 18.35
CA LYS A 209 9.32 -3.76 18.30
C LYS A 209 9.99 -4.07 16.97
N LEU A 210 9.79 -3.23 15.98
CA LEU A 210 10.30 -3.44 14.63
C LEU A 210 11.59 -2.66 14.45
N ASP A 211 12.54 -3.26 13.74
CA ASP A 211 13.82 -2.63 13.45
C ASP A 211 13.64 -1.55 12.36
N PRO A 212 14.49 -0.48 12.36
CA PRO A 212 14.53 0.49 11.28
C PRO A 212 14.69 -0.20 9.91
N GLY A 213 13.92 0.25 8.93
CA GLY A 213 13.87 -0.32 7.58
C GLY A 213 12.85 -1.45 7.42
N THR A 214 12.21 -1.94 8.50
CA THR A 214 11.22 -3.02 8.42
C THR A 214 10.10 -2.65 7.43
N PRO A 215 9.84 -3.47 6.40
CA PRO A 215 8.75 -3.26 5.46
C PRO A 215 7.39 -3.35 6.14
N ILE A 216 6.61 -2.27 6.09
CA ILE A 216 5.27 -2.19 6.67
C ILE A 216 4.24 -1.74 5.65
N GLU A 217 2.98 -2.06 5.90
CA GLU A 217 1.81 -1.45 5.29
C GLU A 217 1.01 -0.75 6.38
N VAL A 218 0.68 0.52 6.15
CA VAL A 218 0.00 1.37 7.11
C VAL A 218 -1.40 1.73 6.61
N GLN A 219 -2.33 1.88 7.55
CA GLN A 219 -3.67 2.40 7.29
C GLN A 219 -4.01 3.42 8.37
N GLY A 220 -4.52 4.57 7.99
CA GLY A 220 -4.80 5.67 8.92
C GLY A 220 -5.47 6.84 8.24
N ASP A 221 -5.38 8.00 8.88
CA ASP A 221 -5.81 9.27 8.32
C ASP A 221 -4.63 10.25 8.30
N LEU A 222 -4.37 10.85 7.14
CA LEU A 222 -3.39 11.91 6.95
C LEU A 222 -3.95 13.20 7.54
N GLU A 223 -3.33 13.67 8.62
CA GLU A 223 -3.79 14.82 9.39
C GLU A 223 -3.24 16.13 8.81
N ALA A 224 -1.93 16.18 8.59
CA ALA A 224 -1.25 17.36 8.09
C ALA A 224 -0.14 16.96 7.12
N ILE A 225 0.02 17.75 6.06
CA ILE A 225 1.09 17.59 5.08
C ILE A 225 1.96 18.84 5.14
N TYR A 226 3.26 18.63 5.23
CA TYR A 226 4.29 19.64 5.12
C TYR A 226 5.15 19.35 3.88
N ASP A 227 6.11 20.24 3.58
CA ASP A 227 6.90 20.13 2.35
C ASP A 227 7.68 18.80 2.21
N ARG A 228 8.08 18.21 3.35
CA ARG A 228 8.97 17.03 3.43
C ARG A 228 8.51 15.98 4.44
N SER A 229 7.51 16.30 5.24
CA SER A 229 6.97 15.41 6.27
C SER A 229 5.45 15.47 6.31
N ALA A 230 4.84 14.52 7.00
CA ALA A 230 3.41 14.53 7.25
C ALA A 230 3.07 13.91 8.61
N ASP A 231 1.98 14.37 9.21
CA ASP A 231 1.43 13.77 10.42
C ASP A 231 0.29 12.82 10.05
N VAL A 232 0.29 11.64 10.65
CA VAL A 232 -0.71 10.60 10.37
C VAL A 232 -1.21 9.97 11.66
N VAL A 233 -2.54 9.80 11.73
CA VAL A 233 -3.18 9.02 12.78
C VAL A 233 -3.39 7.61 12.27
N LEU A 234 -2.56 6.68 12.73
CA LEU A 234 -2.65 5.30 12.29
C LEU A 234 -3.79 4.56 12.99
N ARG A 235 -4.42 3.69 12.20
CA ARG A 235 -5.52 2.84 12.62
C ARG A 235 -5.10 1.37 12.64
N ASP A 236 -4.23 1.00 11.71
CA ASP A 236 -3.62 -0.32 11.63
C ASP A 236 -2.20 -0.24 11.04
N ILE A 237 -1.39 -1.23 11.38
CA ILE A 237 -0.05 -1.44 10.85
C ILE A 237 0.20 -2.93 10.71
N THR A 238 0.71 -3.35 9.56
CA THR A 238 1.08 -4.74 9.32
C THR A 238 2.48 -4.84 8.74
N ILE A 239 3.22 -5.88 9.11
CA ILE A 239 4.50 -6.20 8.49
C ILE A 239 4.19 -6.83 7.13
N ARG A 240 4.73 -6.26 6.05
CA ARG A 240 4.52 -6.79 4.70
C ARG A 240 5.72 -7.66 4.26
N PRO A 241 5.53 -8.57 3.30
CA PRO A 241 6.64 -9.29 2.69
C PRO A 241 7.63 -8.33 2.04
N TRP A 242 8.90 -8.71 2.10
CA TRP A 242 10.01 -7.96 1.51
C TRP A 242 9.91 -7.95 -0.02
N THR A 243 10.17 -6.79 -0.62
CA THR A 243 10.34 -6.62 -2.06
C THR A 243 11.83 -6.66 -2.45
N ASN A 244 12.12 -6.62 -3.74
CA ASN A 244 13.50 -6.47 -4.22
C ASN A 244 14.10 -5.13 -3.76
N ALA A 245 13.33 -4.04 -3.81
CA ALA A 245 13.74 -2.74 -3.32
C ALA A 245 14.11 -2.76 -1.84
N ASP A 246 13.26 -3.36 -0.98
CA ASP A 246 13.56 -3.50 0.45
C ASP A 246 14.83 -4.32 0.68
N SER A 247 15.04 -5.37 -0.13
CA SER A 247 16.23 -6.22 -0.03
C SER A 247 17.51 -5.47 -0.39
N ILE A 248 17.45 -4.58 -1.38
CA ILE A 248 18.58 -3.72 -1.77
C ILE A 248 18.84 -2.69 -0.68
N LEU A 249 17.82 -1.97 -0.22
CA LEU A 249 17.94 -0.99 0.85
C LEU A 249 18.51 -1.61 2.14
N ASN A 250 18.13 -2.85 2.46
CA ASN A 250 18.68 -3.58 3.60
C ASN A 250 20.16 -3.95 3.44
N ARG A 251 20.64 -4.20 2.21
CA ARG A 251 22.08 -4.41 1.97
C ARG A 251 22.89 -3.12 2.14
N MET A 252 22.25 -1.98 1.88
CA MET A 252 22.85 -0.65 2.02
C MET A 252 23.04 -0.21 3.49
N GLN A 253 22.44 -0.90 4.46
CA GLN A 253 22.50 -0.50 5.87
C GLN A 253 23.94 -0.50 6.41
N GLY A 254 24.23 0.44 7.31
CA GLY A 254 25.52 0.61 7.98
C GLY A 254 26.30 1.83 7.50
N SER A 255 27.56 1.90 7.95
CA SER A 255 28.46 3.02 7.69
C SER A 255 29.30 2.82 6.43
N TRP A 256 29.49 3.88 5.66
CA TRP A 256 30.19 3.87 4.38
C TRP A 256 31.11 5.09 4.26
N TYR A 257 32.19 4.96 3.49
CA TYR A 257 33.07 6.06 3.10
C TYR A 257 33.27 6.09 1.58
N SER A 258 33.45 7.29 1.03
CA SER A 258 33.81 7.46 -0.38
C SER A 258 35.24 6.98 -0.63
N VAL A 259 35.43 6.22 -1.70
CA VAL A 259 36.76 5.75 -2.13
C VAL A 259 37.63 6.91 -2.60
N ASP A 260 37.03 7.92 -3.23
CA ASP A 260 37.74 9.09 -3.76
C ASP A 260 38.07 10.12 -2.68
N ASP A 261 37.25 10.19 -1.62
CA ASP A 261 37.46 11.07 -0.47
C ASP A 261 37.01 10.40 0.84
N PRO A 262 37.91 9.72 1.56
CA PRO A 262 37.56 9.00 2.79
C PRO A 262 37.04 9.87 3.95
N ASN A 263 37.19 11.20 3.86
CA ASN A 263 36.60 12.11 4.84
C ASN A 263 35.09 12.29 4.61
N SER A 264 34.60 12.02 3.39
CA SER A 264 33.18 11.94 3.07
C SER A 264 32.65 10.57 3.44
N GLN A 265 31.80 10.54 4.45
CA GLN A 265 31.22 9.32 5.00
C GLN A 265 29.72 9.47 5.15
N PHE A 266 29.01 8.35 5.30
CA PHE A 266 27.61 8.38 5.71
C PHE A 266 27.23 7.09 6.43
N ASN A 267 26.17 7.16 7.22
CA ASN A 267 25.54 5.99 7.81
C ASN A 267 24.11 5.86 7.31
N ILE A 268 23.74 4.66 6.87
CA ILE A 268 22.36 4.34 6.49
C ILE A 268 21.71 3.53 7.60
N LEU A 269 20.60 4.04 8.13
CA LEU A 269 19.73 3.36 9.07
C LEU A 269 18.27 3.49 8.62
N GLY A 270 17.62 2.36 8.36
CA GLY A 270 16.29 2.31 7.76
C GLY A 270 16.27 2.98 6.40
N SER A 271 15.47 4.03 6.28
CA SER A 271 15.33 4.85 5.07
C SER A 271 15.98 6.23 5.22
N GLU A 272 16.93 6.38 6.14
CA GLU A 272 17.66 7.63 6.35
C GLU A 272 19.16 7.44 6.13
N ARG A 273 19.78 8.40 5.44
CA ARG A 273 21.23 8.50 5.23
C ARG A 273 21.75 9.75 5.92
N ASP A 274 22.53 9.56 6.98
CA ASP A 274 23.24 10.64 7.67
C ASP A 274 24.61 10.86 7.03
N ASN A 275 24.78 11.98 6.34
CA ASN A 275 26.04 12.35 5.70
C ASN A 275 26.96 13.08 6.68
N THR A 276 28.25 12.75 6.63
CA THR A 276 29.30 13.40 7.41
C THR A 276 30.51 13.75 6.55
N TYR A 277 31.19 14.83 6.92
CA TYR A 277 32.46 15.24 6.35
C TYR A 277 33.43 15.57 7.49
N ASP A 278 34.59 14.90 7.52
CA ASP A 278 35.59 15.04 8.59
C ASP A 278 34.98 14.85 10.00
N GLY A 279 34.03 13.92 10.10
CA GLY A 279 33.30 13.59 11.33
C GLY A 279 32.18 14.57 11.72
N ALA A 280 32.01 15.68 11.01
CA ALA A 280 30.89 16.61 11.22
C ALA A 280 29.69 16.21 10.38
N ILE A 281 28.48 16.23 10.95
CA ILE A 281 27.23 16.00 10.20
C ILE A 281 27.03 17.14 9.20
N THR A 282 26.85 16.79 7.94
CA THR A 282 26.61 17.75 6.85
C THR A 282 25.16 17.79 6.39
N GLY A 283 24.37 16.76 6.68
CA GLY A 283 22.95 16.70 6.34
C GLY A 283 22.40 15.28 6.43
N ARG A 284 21.08 15.17 6.35
CA ARG A 284 20.34 13.91 6.32
C ARG A 284 19.54 13.80 5.04
N ASP A 285 19.53 12.63 4.43
CA ASP A 285 18.66 12.33 3.29
C ASP A 285 17.62 11.27 3.66
N TYR A 286 16.42 11.44 3.11
CA TYR A 286 15.40 10.39 3.07
C TYR A 286 15.59 9.60 1.78
N ILE A 287 15.85 8.31 1.91
CA ILE A 287 16.23 7.45 0.79
C ILE A 287 15.18 6.37 0.52
N SER A 288 15.02 6.01 -0.75
CA SER A 288 14.19 4.86 -1.15
C SER A 288 14.75 4.20 -2.40
N VAL A 289 14.54 2.89 -2.51
CA VAL A 289 14.90 2.13 -3.71
C VAL A 289 13.64 1.84 -4.50
N SER A 290 13.68 2.06 -5.81
CA SER A 290 12.55 1.76 -6.67
C SER A 290 12.96 1.48 -8.12
N ASP A 291 12.02 1.08 -8.97
CA ASP A 291 12.26 0.83 -10.40
C ASP A 291 12.25 2.13 -11.23
N TRP A 292 12.08 3.29 -10.58
CA TRP A 292 12.08 4.62 -11.18
C TRP A 292 12.77 5.65 -10.27
N CYS A 293 13.21 6.76 -10.85
CA CYS A 293 13.67 7.92 -10.08
C CYS A 293 13.46 9.18 -10.92
N ASP A 294 12.60 10.07 -10.46
CA ASP A 294 12.09 11.20 -11.25
C ASP A 294 11.63 10.76 -12.66
N SER A 295 12.34 11.22 -13.70
CA SER A 295 12.06 10.91 -15.10
C SER A 295 12.79 9.66 -15.61
N PHE A 296 13.67 9.05 -14.81
CA PHE A 296 14.42 7.85 -15.17
C PHE A 296 13.61 6.58 -14.86
N GLN A 297 13.48 5.70 -15.87
CA GLN A 297 12.76 4.43 -15.78
C GLN A 297 13.47 3.35 -16.62
N GLY A 298 13.23 2.07 -16.28
CA GLY A 298 13.52 0.93 -17.15
C GLY A 298 14.92 0.33 -17.07
N ALA A 299 15.91 1.02 -16.50
CA ALA A 299 17.27 0.49 -16.28
C ALA A 299 17.61 0.28 -14.79
N GLY A 300 16.61 0.37 -13.90
CA GLY A 300 16.76 0.28 -12.45
C GLY A 300 17.35 -1.06 -11.95
N PRO A 301 17.64 -1.17 -10.65
CA PRO A 301 17.06 -0.36 -9.57
C PRO A 301 17.73 1.01 -9.38
N TYR A 302 16.93 1.98 -8.95
CA TYR A 302 17.37 3.34 -8.65
C TYR A 302 17.29 3.63 -7.16
N LEU A 303 18.23 4.43 -6.66
CA LEU A 303 18.19 5.06 -5.35
C LEU A 303 17.73 6.51 -5.52
N TYR A 304 16.57 6.83 -4.97
CA TYR A 304 16.11 8.18 -4.76
C TYR A 304 16.59 8.66 -3.38
N ALA A 305 17.13 9.87 -3.31
CA ALA A 305 17.49 10.54 -2.07
C ALA A 305 16.93 11.96 -2.07
N ARG A 306 16.32 12.38 -0.96
CA ARG A 306 15.85 13.75 -0.77
C ARG A 306 16.44 14.33 0.49
N GLU A 307 17.14 15.45 0.38
CA GLU A 307 17.77 16.10 1.52
C GLU A 307 16.71 16.70 2.46
N GLU A 308 16.88 16.44 3.76
CA GLU A 308 15.92 16.83 4.79
C GLU A 308 15.84 18.35 4.91
N GLU A 309 16.93 19.10 4.90
CA GLU A 309 16.84 20.55 5.14
C GLU A 309 16.39 21.33 3.91
N THR A 310 16.98 21.03 2.75
CA THR A 310 16.79 21.79 1.50
C THR A 310 15.62 21.27 0.67
N GLY A 311 15.26 19.98 0.81
CA GLY A 311 14.31 19.30 -0.07
C GLY A 311 14.88 18.95 -1.45
N GLU A 312 16.17 19.21 -1.70
CA GLU A 312 16.83 18.85 -2.95
C GLU A 312 16.79 17.33 -3.16
N SER A 313 16.48 16.92 -4.38
CA SER A 313 16.28 15.52 -4.74
C SER A 313 17.39 15.05 -5.67
N TYR A 314 17.88 13.85 -5.42
CA TYR A 314 18.99 13.24 -6.12
C TYR A 314 18.62 11.84 -6.57
N CYS A 315 18.93 11.53 -7.82
CA CYS A 315 18.67 10.24 -8.43
C CYS A 315 19.96 9.52 -8.80
N TYR A 316 20.07 8.27 -8.38
CA TYR A 316 21.21 7.41 -8.68
C TYR A 316 20.74 6.09 -9.29
N ALA A 317 21.40 5.63 -10.36
CA ALA A 317 21.34 4.22 -10.72
C ALA A 317 22.26 3.43 -9.79
N ILE A 318 21.77 2.29 -9.29
CA ILE A 318 22.58 1.38 -8.49
C ILE A 318 23.34 0.49 -9.47
N ASP A 319 24.57 0.86 -9.79
CA ASP A 319 25.42 0.14 -10.75
C ASP A 319 25.84 -1.23 -10.19
N SER A 320 26.34 -1.25 -8.96
CA SER A 320 26.74 -2.48 -8.29
C SER A 320 26.61 -2.37 -6.76
N MET A 321 26.25 -3.49 -6.14
CA MET A 321 26.06 -3.60 -4.69
C MET A 321 26.57 -4.97 -4.21
N SER A 322 27.48 -4.96 -3.25
CA SER A 322 27.97 -6.13 -2.53
C SER A 322 27.89 -5.89 -1.02
N ASP A 323 28.39 -6.84 -0.22
CA ASP A 323 28.39 -6.70 1.24
C ASP A 323 29.31 -5.59 1.75
N PHE A 324 30.34 -5.20 0.97
CA PHE A 324 31.39 -4.26 1.39
C PHE A 324 31.63 -3.10 0.42
N GLU A 325 31.08 -3.16 -0.79
CA GLU A 325 31.30 -2.17 -1.85
C GLU A 325 29.97 -1.81 -2.50
N MET A 326 29.77 -0.52 -2.77
CA MET A 326 28.62 0.04 -3.44
C MET A 326 29.09 1.04 -4.50
N THR A 327 28.59 0.92 -5.71
CA THR A 327 28.79 1.91 -6.77
C THR A 327 27.46 2.48 -7.21
N LEU A 328 27.35 3.80 -7.16
CA LEU A 328 26.18 4.56 -7.61
C LEU A 328 26.57 5.41 -8.81
N MET A 329 25.69 5.51 -9.80
CA MET A 329 25.84 6.47 -10.90
C MET A 329 24.86 7.62 -10.69
N TYR A 330 25.37 8.83 -10.48
CA TYR A 330 24.52 10.03 -10.40
C TYR A 330 23.90 10.34 -11.76
N LEU A 331 22.56 10.28 -11.85
CA LEU A 331 21.87 10.24 -13.14
C LEU A 331 21.92 11.54 -13.96
N PRO A 332 21.86 12.76 -13.39
CA PRO A 332 22.00 13.98 -14.18
C PRO A 332 23.38 14.13 -14.85
N GLY A 333 24.43 13.56 -14.28
CA GLY A 333 25.82 13.72 -14.75
C GLY A 333 26.50 12.47 -15.30
N GLY A 334 25.98 11.27 -15.01
CA GLY A 334 26.59 9.98 -15.36
C GLY A 334 27.88 9.66 -14.59
N ASN A 335 28.24 10.46 -13.58
CA ASN A 335 29.44 10.23 -12.78
C ASN A 335 29.21 9.07 -11.81
N PHE A 336 30.21 8.20 -11.71
CA PHE A 336 30.21 7.10 -10.75
C PHE A 336 30.76 7.55 -9.41
N LEU A 337 30.13 7.06 -8.35
CA LEU A 337 30.47 7.26 -6.95
C LEU A 337 30.68 5.89 -6.32
N SER A 338 31.90 5.62 -5.87
CA SER A 338 32.28 4.34 -5.26
C SER A 338 32.46 4.48 -3.76
N TYR A 339 31.85 3.55 -3.03
CA TYR A 339 31.82 3.54 -1.57
C TYR A 339 32.27 2.19 -1.04
N ARG A 340 32.92 2.21 0.13
CA ARG A 340 33.27 1.02 0.89
C ARG A 340 32.67 1.08 2.28
N LYS A 341 32.25 -0.06 2.79
CA LYS A 341 31.68 -0.18 4.13
C LYS A 341 32.76 0.03 5.19
N LEU A 342 32.44 0.78 6.24
CA LEU A 342 33.24 0.89 7.46
C LEU A 342 32.94 -0.34 8.31
N ASP A 343 33.97 -1.12 8.62
CA ASP A 343 33.89 -2.37 9.40
C ASP A 343 33.30 -2.17 10.81
#